data_AF-A0A7X7I3X0-F1
#
_entry.id   AF-A0A7X7I3X0-F1
#
_cell.length_a   1.000
_cell.length_b   1.000
_cell.length_c   1.000
_cell.angle_alpha   90.00
_cell.angle_beta   90.00
_cell.angle_gamma   90.00
#
_symmetry.space_group_name_H-M   'P 1'
#
loop_
_entity.id
_entity.type
_entity.pdbx_description
1 polymer ?
#
loop_
_entity_poly.entity_id
_entity_poly.type
_entity_poly.pdbx_seq_one_letter_code
_entity_poly.pdbx_strand_id
1 'polypeptide(L)'
;MIRSCRTYTPPSKDGEGERILFLRYSALGDILIVTPYCRALKERYPRSHVTWLAYAQYVPFLREQPYIDSVLPWDKAAGEREFLSLLRRVGRERFTRLVSFHSSDRGALIALFSKTPLRFCNASKWGALYDTPRDLSFWTAHDLRIPEGSALGYVVTPDMRKRAASLLGEHASRPFILGAIGASKEIKRWPVERWKEFTAYAVRAGLRVVLAGEGEEEETAASAIETAVRSPLVRNVVGKIP
;
A
#
# COMPACT_ATOMS: atom_id res chain seq x y z
N MET A 1 20.06 -17.19 27.43
CA MET A 1 19.25 -16.15 28.09
C MET A 1 17.87 -16.12 27.43
N ILE A 2 16.93 -16.90 27.98
CA ILE A 2 15.55 -16.98 27.49
C ILE A 2 14.90 -15.65 27.85
N ARG A 3 14.55 -14.83 26.86
CA ARG A 3 13.78 -13.60 27.09
C ARG A 3 12.52 -14.00 27.86
N SER A 4 12.25 -13.33 28.98
CA SER A 4 11.02 -13.54 29.73
C SER A 4 9.85 -13.46 28.76
N CYS A 5 9.04 -14.52 28.74
CA CYS A 5 7.81 -14.56 27.99
C CYS A 5 6.95 -13.41 28.53
N ARG A 6 6.96 -12.26 27.85
CA ARG A 6 6.06 -11.16 28.21
C ARG A 6 4.66 -11.74 28.11
N THR A 7 3.94 -11.77 29.22
CA THR A 7 2.57 -12.31 29.28
C THR A 7 1.74 -11.63 28.21
N TYR A 8 1.33 -12.42 27.22
CA TYR A 8 0.47 -11.94 26.15
C TYR A 8 -0.89 -11.60 26.72
N THR A 9 -1.22 -10.31 26.75
CA THR A 9 -2.57 -9.85 27.06
C THR A 9 -3.28 -9.63 25.73
N PRO A 10 -4.36 -10.36 25.41
CA PRO A 10 -5.16 -10.08 24.22
C PRO A 10 -5.90 -8.72 24.37
N PRO A 11 -6.26 -8.04 23.26
CA PRO A 11 -7.15 -6.88 23.31
C PRO A 11 -8.45 -7.18 24.06
N SER A 12 -9.12 -6.12 24.54
CA SER A 12 -10.53 -6.24 24.91
C SER A 12 -11.35 -6.76 23.72
N LYS A 13 -12.55 -7.28 23.98
CA LYS A 13 -13.42 -7.84 22.92
C LYS A 13 -13.69 -6.86 21.76
N ASP A 14 -13.68 -5.56 22.03
CA ASP A 14 -13.92 -4.46 21.08
C ASP A 14 -12.65 -3.67 20.70
N GLY A 15 -11.51 -3.94 21.34
CA GLY A 15 -10.25 -3.23 21.09
C GLY A 15 -10.11 -1.87 21.76
N GLU A 16 -10.93 -1.54 22.76
CA GLU A 16 -10.84 -0.29 23.51
C GLU A 16 -9.44 -0.09 24.13
N GLY A 17 -8.88 1.11 23.94
CA GLY A 17 -7.56 1.48 24.44
C GLY A 17 -6.38 0.92 23.64
N GLU A 18 -6.62 0.10 22.61
CA GLU A 18 -5.56 -0.42 21.75
C GLU A 18 -5.11 0.64 20.74
N ARG A 19 -3.79 0.85 20.66
CA ARG A 19 -3.12 1.68 19.65
C ARG A 19 -2.15 0.79 18.87
N ILE A 20 -2.54 0.42 17.66
CA ILE A 20 -1.85 -0.59 16.86
C ILE A 20 -1.06 0.09 15.74
N LEU A 21 0.26 -0.13 15.73
CA LEU A 21 1.12 0.28 14.63
C LEU A 21 1.19 -0.82 13.57
N PHE A 22 0.63 -0.55 12.40
CA PHE A 22 0.62 -1.46 11.25
C PHE A 22 1.76 -1.11 10.29
N LEU A 23 2.73 -2.01 10.13
CA LEU A 23 3.93 -1.78 9.30
C LEU A 23 3.85 -2.48 7.95
N ARG A 24 3.52 -1.71 6.91
CA ARG A 24 3.77 -2.04 5.51
C ARG A 24 3.97 -0.74 4.73
N TYR A 25 5.24 -0.37 4.49
CA TYR A 25 5.52 0.97 3.95
C TYR A 25 5.79 1.06 2.45
N SER A 26 5.98 -0.06 1.76
CA SER A 26 6.18 -0.18 0.30
C SER A 26 6.03 -1.64 -0.13
N ALA A 27 5.97 -2.00 -1.42
CA ALA A 27 5.53 -1.16 -2.54
C ALA A 27 3.99 -1.17 -2.62
N LEU A 28 3.40 -0.37 -3.53
CA LEU A 28 1.94 -0.25 -3.66
C LEU A 28 1.22 -1.60 -3.76
N GLY A 29 1.72 -2.51 -4.60
CA GLY A 29 1.11 -3.84 -4.76
C GLY A 29 1.06 -4.63 -3.45
N ASP A 30 2.12 -4.58 -2.66
CA ASP A 30 2.15 -5.27 -1.38
C ASP A 30 1.30 -4.56 -0.32
N ILE A 31 1.20 -3.23 -0.39
CA ILE A 31 0.27 -2.46 0.45
C ILE A 31 -1.15 -2.96 0.20
N LEU A 32 -1.57 -3.05 -1.08
CA LEU A 32 -2.89 -3.55 -1.46
C LEU A 32 -3.12 -4.98 -0.96
N ILE A 33 -2.14 -5.88 -1.12
CA ILE A 33 -2.21 -7.27 -0.63
C ILE A 33 -2.48 -7.35 0.87
N VAL A 34 -1.95 -6.41 1.67
CA VAL A 34 -2.13 -6.45 3.13
C VAL A 34 -3.32 -5.63 3.64
N THR A 35 -4.03 -4.90 2.77
CA THR A 35 -5.27 -4.18 3.18
C THR A 35 -6.35 -5.09 3.80
N PRO A 36 -6.60 -6.33 3.32
CA PRO A 36 -7.61 -7.21 3.93
C PRO A 36 -7.27 -7.58 5.38
N TYR A 37 -5.98 -7.61 5.71
CA TYR A 37 -5.52 -7.89 7.07
C TYR A 37 -5.85 -6.74 8.03
N CYS A 38 -5.66 -5.49 7.60
CA CYS A 38 -6.05 -4.32 8.36
C CYS A 38 -7.57 -4.23 8.52
N ARG A 39 -8.32 -4.55 7.46
CA ARG A 39 -9.78 -4.69 7.52
C ARG A 39 -10.23 -5.69 8.57
N ALA A 40 -9.73 -6.94 8.51
CA ALA A 40 -10.09 -7.99 9.46
C ALA A 40 -9.75 -7.59 10.91
N LEU A 41 -8.62 -6.91 11.11
CA LEU A 41 -8.23 -6.37 12.41
C LEU A 41 -9.23 -5.33 12.92
N LYS A 42 -9.59 -4.35 12.09
CA LYS A 42 -10.54 -3.30 12.48
C LYS A 42 -11.96 -3.83 12.68
N GLU A 43 -12.41 -4.78 11.86
CA GLU A 43 -13.71 -5.44 12.02
C GLU A 43 -13.79 -6.24 13.32
N ARG A 44 -12.69 -6.89 13.73
CA ARG A 44 -12.62 -7.57 15.04
C ARG A 44 -12.56 -6.58 16.20
N TYR A 45 -11.75 -5.54 16.07
CA TYR A 45 -11.43 -4.59 17.13
C TYR A 45 -11.85 -3.17 16.72
N PRO A 46 -13.16 -2.90 16.62
CA PRO A 46 -13.67 -1.66 16.03
C PRO A 46 -13.25 -0.39 16.77
N ARG A 47 -12.99 -0.49 18.09
CA ARG A 47 -12.57 0.64 18.93
C ARG A 47 -11.05 0.77 19.06
N SER A 48 -10.28 -0.09 18.39
CA SER A 48 -8.83 0.08 18.30
C SER A 48 -8.47 1.26 17.40
N HIS A 49 -7.36 1.95 17.71
CA HIS A 49 -6.76 2.96 16.84
C HIS A 49 -5.65 2.31 16.02
N VAL A 50 -5.81 2.27 14.70
CA VAL A 50 -4.86 1.71 13.75
C VAL A 50 -4.09 2.83 13.06
N THR A 51 -2.79 2.91 13.35
CA THR A 51 -1.85 3.79 12.66
C THR A 51 -1.06 3.00 11.63
N TRP A 52 -1.21 3.32 10.34
CA TRP A 52 -0.43 2.70 9.27
C TRP A 52 0.84 3.48 8.97
N LEU A 53 2.01 2.85 9.01
CA LEU A 53 3.27 3.48 8.59
C LEU A 53 3.53 3.21 7.10
N ALA A 54 3.61 4.28 6.31
CA ALA A 54 3.87 4.17 4.87
C ALA A 54 4.82 5.24 4.33
N TYR A 55 5.46 4.94 3.18
CA TYR A 55 6.18 5.98 2.46
C TYR A 55 5.23 7.11 2.05
N ALA A 56 5.74 8.34 2.06
CA ALA A 56 4.95 9.55 1.84
C ALA A 56 4.05 9.48 0.58
N GLN A 57 4.57 8.93 -0.52
CA GLN A 57 3.84 8.76 -1.78
C GLN A 57 2.61 7.83 -1.68
N TYR A 58 2.54 6.93 -0.71
CA TYR A 58 1.40 6.01 -0.53
C TYR A 58 0.38 6.51 0.50
N VAL A 59 0.64 7.64 1.15
CA VAL A 59 -0.24 8.20 2.19
C VAL A 59 -1.63 8.57 1.65
N PRO A 60 -1.77 9.20 0.47
CA PRO A 60 -3.10 9.51 -0.08
C PRO A 60 -3.98 8.26 -0.22
N PHE A 61 -3.41 7.16 -0.74
CA PHE A 61 -4.12 5.89 -0.91
C PHE A 61 -4.66 5.30 0.39
N LEU A 62 -3.95 5.49 1.50
CA LEU A 62 -4.26 4.89 2.79
C LEU A 62 -5.21 5.74 3.64
N ARG A 63 -5.13 7.07 3.55
CA ARG A 63 -5.97 7.98 4.34
C ARG A 63 -7.45 7.87 4.03
N GLU A 64 -7.81 7.43 2.83
CA GLU A 64 -9.19 7.26 2.40
C GLU A 64 -9.79 5.90 2.81
N GLN A 65 -9.01 5.03 3.48
CA GLN A 65 -9.47 3.69 3.85
C GLN A 65 -10.19 3.69 5.20
N PRO A 66 -11.39 3.10 5.31
CA PRO A 66 -12.22 3.17 6.52
C PRO A 66 -11.64 2.38 7.69
N TYR A 67 -10.67 1.50 7.43
CA TYR A 67 -10.07 0.63 8.44
C TYR A 67 -8.77 1.20 9.02
N ILE A 68 -8.38 2.41 8.61
CA ILE A 68 -7.14 3.09 9.01
C ILE A 68 -7.50 4.42 9.67
N ASP A 69 -7.17 4.57 10.95
CA ASP A 69 -7.49 5.80 11.70
C ASP A 69 -6.47 6.92 11.45
N SER A 70 -5.20 6.55 11.25
CA SER A 70 -4.16 7.51 10.86
C SER A 70 -3.05 6.86 10.04
N VAL A 71 -2.33 7.69 9.28
CA VAL A 71 -1.17 7.27 8.49
C VAL A 71 0.06 8.05 8.97
N LEU A 72 1.10 7.34 9.38
CA LEU A 72 2.39 7.91 9.75
C LEU A 72 3.32 7.94 8.53
N PRO A 73 3.57 9.12 7.94
CA PRO A 73 4.40 9.23 6.74
C PRO A 73 5.88 9.04 7.06
N TRP A 74 6.55 8.31 6.16
CA TRP A 74 8.00 8.24 6.10
C TRP A 74 8.48 8.74 4.74
N ASP A 75 9.14 9.90 4.74
CA ASP A 75 9.86 10.36 3.56
C ASP A 75 11.23 9.67 3.49
N LYS A 76 11.33 8.69 2.58
CA LYS A 76 12.59 7.97 2.35
C LYS A 76 13.63 8.87 1.66
N ALA A 77 13.21 9.81 0.82
CA ALA A 77 14.10 10.68 0.06
C ALA A 77 14.83 11.68 0.95
N ALA A 78 14.23 12.06 2.09
CA ALA A 78 14.85 12.91 3.11
C ALA A 78 16.00 12.22 3.89
N GLY A 79 16.30 10.95 3.61
CA GLY A 79 17.49 10.26 4.11
C GLY A 79 17.47 9.87 5.59
N GLU A 80 18.67 9.62 6.14
CA GLU A 80 18.83 9.00 7.48
C GLU A 80 18.35 9.87 8.64
N ARG A 81 18.48 11.19 8.52
CA ARG A 81 17.99 12.12 9.55
C ARG A 81 16.48 12.00 9.71
N GLU A 82 15.77 11.82 8.60
CA GLU A 82 14.33 11.62 8.63
C GLU A 82 13.96 10.25 9.22
N PHE A 83 14.75 9.21 8.95
CA PHE A 83 14.56 7.93 9.62
C PHE A 83 14.74 8.04 11.15
N LEU A 84 15.77 8.74 11.63
CA LEU A 84 15.95 8.98 13.07
C LEU A 84 14.78 9.80 13.67
N SER A 85 14.28 10.78 12.93
CA SER A 85 13.07 11.54 13.29
C SER A 85 11.85 10.63 13.40
N LEU A 86 11.64 9.73 12.43
CA LEU A 86 10.60 8.71 12.45
C LEU A 86 10.68 7.82 13.69
N LEU A 87 11.86 7.31 14.04
CA LEU A 87 12.03 6.48 15.25
C LEU A 87 11.60 7.23 16.52
N ARG A 88 11.91 8.53 16.62
CA ARG A 88 11.47 9.37 17.74
C ARG A 88 9.96 9.60 17.74
N ARG A 89 9.35 9.83 16.57
CA ARG A 89 7.88 9.98 16.42
C ARG A 89 7.17 8.69 16.85
N VAL A 90 7.61 7.54 16.33
CA VAL A 90 7.09 6.21 16.68
C VAL A 90 7.19 5.94 18.18
N GLY A 91 8.31 6.29 18.83
CA GLY A 91 8.48 6.09 20.27
C GLY A 91 7.64 7.02 21.16
N ARG A 92 6.98 8.05 20.60
CA ARG A 92 6.11 8.99 21.34
C ARG A 92 4.62 8.61 21.27
N GLU A 93 4.21 7.87 20.24
CA GLU A 93 2.82 7.48 19.94
C GLU A 93 2.20 6.46 20.90
N ARG A 94 2.98 5.92 21.87
CA ARG A 94 2.57 4.95 22.90
C ARG A 94 1.72 3.79 22.34
N PHE A 95 2.23 3.11 21.31
CA PHE A 95 1.56 1.95 20.72
C PHE A 95 1.47 0.78 21.71
N THR A 96 0.30 0.16 21.81
CA THR A 96 0.06 -1.05 22.62
C THR A 96 0.53 -2.30 21.90
N ARG A 97 0.50 -2.29 20.55
CA ARG A 97 0.97 -3.38 19.70
C ARG A 97 1.58 -2.88 18.41
N LEU A 98 2.41 -3.73 17.82
CA LEU A 98 2.89 -3.55 16.46
C LEU A 98 2.68 -4.82 15.67
N VAL A 99 2.22 -4.66 14.43
CA VAL A 99 2.08 -5.75 13.49
C VAL A 99 2.81 -5.43 12.20
N SER A 100 3.80 -6.25 11.86
CA SER A 100 4.69 -6.02 10.73
C SER A 100 4.52 -7.04 9.61
N PHE A 101 4.30 -6.52 8.40
CA PHE A 101 4.34 -7.25 7.13
C PHE A 101 5.63 -6.98 6.36
N HIS A 102 6.68 -6.55 7.05
CA HIS A 102 7.91 -6.17 6.38
C HIS A 102 9.14 -6.75 7.09
N SER A 103 9.76 -7.73 6.45
CA SER A 103 11.02 -8.36 6.90
C SER A 103 12.24 -7.52 6.54
N SER A 104 12.35 -6.30 7.06
CA SER A 104 13.50 -5.41 6.84
C SER A 104 14.22 -5.07 8.14
N ASP A 105 15.48 -4.68 8.02
CA ASP A 105 16.29 -4.07 9.08
C ASP A 105 15.61 -2.80 9.64
N ARG A 106 15.11 -1.94 8.76
CA ARG A 106 14.41 -0.70 9.13
C ARG A 106 13.09 -0.99 9.85
N GLY A 107 12.32 -1.97 9.39
CA GLY A 107 11.10 -2.41 10.07
C GLY A 107 11.40 -2.94 11.47
N ALA A 108 12.51 -3.67 11.64
CA ALA A 108 12.93 -4.18 12.93
C ALA A 108 13.39 -3.06 13.90
N LEU A 109 14.11 -2.05 13.40
CA LEU A 109 14.45 -0.85 14.19
C LEU A 109 13.19 -0.06 14.59
N ILE A 110 12.26 0.16 13.66
CA ILE A 110 10.97 0.79 13.99
C ILE A 110 10.25 -0.02 15.08
N ALA A 111 10.25 -1.35 14.98
CA ALA A 111 9.64 -2.20 15.98
C ALA A 111 10.30 -2.08 17.35
N LEU A 112 11.63 -2.04 17.41
CA LEU A 112 12.37 -1.81 18.65
C LEU A 112 12.04 -0.44 19.28
N PHE A 113 12.03 0.63 18.48
CA PHE A 113 11.82 2.00 18.95
C PHE A 113 10.35 2.36 19.21
N SER A 114 9.40 1.55 18.76
CA SER A 114 7.99 1.65 19.16
C SER A 114 7.79 1.43 20.67
N LYS A 115 8.74 0.77 21.33
CA LYS A 115 8.71 0.41 22.76
C LYS A 115 7.49 -0.41 23.18
N THR A 116 6.73 -0.90 22.20
CA THR A 116 5.51 -1.65 22.44
C THR A 116 5.85 -3.03 23.03
N PRO A 117 5.06 -3.54 23.98
CA PRO A 117 5.36 -4.81 24.62
C PRO A 117 5.19 -6.02 23.70
N LEU A 118 4.35 -5.90 22.66
CA LEU A 118 3.92 -7.00 21.79
C LEU A 118 4.13 -6.64 20.31
N ARG A 119 5.20 -7.21 19.72
CA ARG A 119 5.62 -6.98 18.33
C ARG A 119 5.45 -8.26 17.51
N PHE A 120 4.47 -8.27 16.62
CA PHE A 120 4.18 -9.36 15.69
C PHE A 120 4.87 -9.12 14.34
N CYS A 121 5.39 -10.18 13.73
CA CYS A 121 5.92 -10.09 12.37
C CYS A 121 5.63 -11.36 11.56
N ASN A 122 5.04 -11.18 10.39
CA ASN A 122 4.62 -12.29 9.52
C ASN A 122 5.80 -12.95 8.76
N ALA A 123 6.97 -12.30 8.74
CA ALA A 123 8.20 -12.85 8.16
C ALA A 123 9.37 -12.06 8.72
N SER A 124 10.31 -12.70 9.43
CA SER A 124 11.45 -11.96 9.96
C SER A 124 12.76 -12.74 9.92
N LYS A 125 13.70 -12.23 9.11
CA LYS A 125 15.15 -12.49 9.27
C LYS A 125 15.69 -11.94 10.61
N TRP A 126 14.98 -11.00 11.23
CA TRP A 126 15.34 -10.27 12.45
C TRP A 126 14.51 -10.70 13.67
N GLY A 127 14.19 -12.00 13.78
CA GLY A 127 13.25 -12.54 14.77
C GLY A 127 13.54 -12.14 16.23
N ALA A 128 14.81 -11.91 16.59
CA ALA A 128 15.21 -11.44 17.92
C ALA A 128 14.68 -10.04 18.29
N LEU A 129 14.20 -9.24 17.34
CA LEU A 129 13.61 -7.92 17.57
C LEU A 129 12.08 -7.92 17.63
N TYR A 130 11.47 -9.08 17.43
CA TYR A 130 10.04 -9.32 17.55
C TYR A 130 9.75 -10.24 18.75
N ASP A 131 8.52 -10.21 19.25
CA ASP A 131 8.13 -10.97 20.46
C ASP A 131 7.45 -12.30 20.12
N THR A 132 7.12 -12.53 18.84
CA THR A 132 6.43 -13.75 18.40
C THR A 132 7.35 -14.76 17.71
N PRO A 133 7.10 -16.07 17.93
CA PRO A 133 7.65 -17.14 17.09
C PRO A 133 7.42 -16.87 15.60
N ARG A 134 8.30 -17.39 14.74
CA ARG A 134 8.27 -17.16 13.28
C ARG A 134 6.99 -17.63 12.60
N ASP A 135 6.30 -18.58 13.21
CA ASP A 135 5.08 -19.26 12.75
C ASP A 135 3.79 -18.68 13.35
N LEU A 136 3.88 -17.81 14.36
CA LEU A 136 2.72 -17.20 15.00
C LEU A 136 2.52 -15.76 14.53
N SER A 137 1.59 -15.57 13.59
CA SER A 137 1.14 -14.25 13.16
C SER A 137 0.09 -13.66 14.13
N PHE A 138 -0.13 -12.35 14.08
CA PHE A 138 -1.22 -11.70 14.82
C PHE A 138 -2.58 -12.35 14.50
N TRP A 139 -2.87 -12.58 13.22
CA TRP A 139 -4.15 -13.15 12.81
C TRP A 139 -4.34 -14.59 13.29
N THR A 140 -3.28 -15.40 13.25
CA THR A 140 -3.31 -16.76 13.81
C THR A 140 -3.51 -16.73 15.33
N ALA A 141 -2.81 -15.83 16.04
CA ALA A 141 -2.93 -15.69 17.50
C ALA A 141 -4.30 -15.16 17.96
N HIS A 142 -5.04 -14.49 17.08
CA HIS A 142 -6.35 -13.90 17.35
C HIS A 142 -7.50 -14.59 16.62
N ASP A 143 -7.25 -15.73 15.96
CA ASP A 143 -8.22 -16.50 15.16
C ASP A 143 -9.01 -15.63 14.15
N LEU A 144 -8.28 -14.76 13.44
CA LEU A 144 -8.87 -13.82 12.49
C LEU A 144 -8.82 -14.40 11.08
N ARG A 145 -10.01 -14.54 10.48
CA ARG A 145 -10.14 -14.88 9.07
C ARG A 145 -9.88 -13.66 8.20
N ILE A 146 -8.96 -13.81 7.25
CA ILE A 146 -8.69 -12.79 6.24
C ILE A 146 -9.69 -12.96 5.10
N PRO A 147 -10.38 -11.91 4.65
CA PRO A 147 -11.16 -11.96 3.43
C PRO A 147 -10.28 -12.42 2.25
N GLU A 148 -10.72 -13.42 1.50
CA GLU A 148 -9.95 -13.95 0.37
C GLU A 148 -10.01 -13.01 -0.84
N GLY A 149 -8.87 -12.42 -1.20
CA GLY A 149 -8.72 -11.58 -2.39
C GLY A 149 -8.12 -10.22 -2.09
N SER A 150 -7.11 -9.82 -2.88
CA SER A 150 -6.34 -8.57 -2.68
C SER A 150 -7.17 -7.29 -2.80
N ALA A 151 -8.33 -7.34 -3.45
CA ALA A 151 -9.23 -6.19 -3.61
C ALA A 151 -10.28 -6.08 -2.48
N LEU A 152 -10.43 -7.08 -1.62
CA LEU A 152 -11.49 -7.06 -0.58
C LEU A 152 -11.14 -6.16 0.62
N GLY A 153 -9.88 -5.72 0.73
CA GLY A 153 -9.44 -4.81 1.79
C GLY A 153 -9.43 -3.33 1.41
N TYR A 154 -9.47 -3.02 0.10
CA TYR A 154 -9.36 -1.66 -0.41
C TYR A 154 -10.71 -1.12 -0.86
N VAL A 155 -11.18 -0.06 -0.21
CA VAL A 155 -12.48 0.54 -0.48
C VAL A 155 -12.32 1.68 -1.47
N VAL A 156 -13.04 1.58 -2.59
CA VAL A 156 -13.15 2.66 -3.59
C VAL A 156 -14.26 3.62 -3.16
N THR A 157 -13.87 4.77 -2.61
CA THR A 157 -14.80 5.80 -2.13
C THR A 157 -15.52 6.50 -3.30
N PRO A 158 -16.67 7.15 -3.06
CA PRO A 158 -17.34 7.97 -4.07
C PRO A 158 -16.43 9.07 -4.64
N ASP A 159 -15.58 9.67 -3.81
CA ASP A 159 -14.69 10.74 -4.26
C ASP A 159 -13.53 10.21 -5.10
N MET A 160 -13.01 9.01 -4.82
CA MET A 160 -12.08 8.32 -5.72
C MET A 160 -12.71 8.07 -7.09
N ARG A 161 -13.99 7.65 -7.15
CA ARG A 161 -14.70 7.47 -8.42
C ARG A 161 -14.86 8.79 -9.17
N LYS A 162 -15.18 9.89 -8.48
CA LYS A 162 -15.28 11.22 -9.09
C LYS A 162 -13.95 11.68 -9.66
N ARG A 163 -12.84 11.53 -8.91
CA ARG A 163 -11.49 11.87 -9.41
C ARG A 163 -11.11 11.02 -10.62
N ALA A 164 -11.35 9.71 -10.56
CA ALA A 164 -11.11 8.82 -11.70
C ALA A 164 -11.95 9.21 -12.92
N ALA A 165 -13.24 9.50 -12.74
CA ALA A 165 -14.10 9.96 -13.83
C ALA A 165 -13.62 11.28 -14.45
N SER A 166 -13.15 12.23 -13.62
CA SER A 166 -12.57 13.49 -14.09
C SER A 166 -11.31 13.28 -14.92
N LEU A 167 -10.44 12.34 -14.53
CA LEU A 167 -9.21 12.01 -15.28
C LEU A 167 -9.53 11.32 -16.61
N LEU A 168 -10.50 10.41 -16.59
CA LEU A 168 -10.91 9.62 -17.75
C LEU A 168 -11.77 10.42 -18.74
N GLY A 169 -12.51 11.44 -18.29
CA GLY A 169 -13.40 12.23 -19.14
C GLY A 169 -14.49 11.36 -19.78
N GLU A 170 -14.72 11.51 -21.08
CA GLU A 170 -15.72 10.72 -21.82
C GLU A 170 -15.46 9.20 -21.74
N HIS A 171 -14.19 8.80 -21.60
CA HIS A 171 -13.80 7.39 -21.46
C HIS A 171 -14.36 6.75 -20.17
N ALA A 172 -14.73 7.53 -19.15
CA ALA A 172 -15.33 7.00 -17.93
C ALA A 172 -16.70 6.32 -18.17
N SER A 173 -17.40 6.71 -19.24
CA SER A 173 -18.77 6.27 -19.54
C SER A 173 -18.86 5.04 -20.44
N ARG A 174 -17.72 4.53 -20.93
CA ARG A 174 -17.67 3.42 -21.91
C ARG A 174 -16.57 2.43 -21.55
N PRO A 175 -16.67 1.15 -21.98
CA PRO A 175 -15.58 0.20 -21.83
C PRO A 175 -14.29 0.70 -22.49
N PHE A 176 -13.17 0.51 -21.81
CA PHE A 176 -11.84 0.86 -22.29
C PHE A 176 -10.81 -0.16 -21.81
N ILE A 177 -9.67 -0.20 -22.48
CA ILE A 177 -8.49 -0.95 -22.08
C ILE A 177 -7.59 -0.01 -21.27
N LEU A 178 -7.23 -0.41 -20.05
CA LEU A 178 -6.25 0.30 -19.25
C LEU A 178 -4.86 -0.30 -19.51
N GLY A 179 -4.00 0.45 -20.19
CA GLY A 179 -2.60 0.10 -20.40
C GLY A 179 -1.72 0.71 -19.32
N ALA A 180 -1.34 -0.09 -18.32
CA ALA A 180 -0.26 0.29 -17.39
C ALA A 180 1.09 0.08 -18.10
N ILE A 181 1.64 1.14 -18.68
CA ILE A 181 2.76 1.04 -19.63
C ILE A 181 4.14 0.97 -18.96
N GLY A 182 4.20 1.23 -17.66
CA GLY A 182 5.42 1.28 -16.86
C GLY A 182 5.68 0.03 -16.03
N ALA A 183 6.93 -0.14 -15.59
CA ALA A 183 7.33 -1.12 -14.59
C ALA A 183 8.63 -0.68 -13.91
N SER A 184 8.84 -1.04 -12.64
CA SER A 184 10.04 -0.65 -11.89
C SER A 184 11.34 -1.32 -12.34
N LYS A 185 11.26 -2.41 -13.12
CA LYS A 185 12.42 -3.09 -13.70
C LYS A 185 12.29 -3.05 -15.20
N GLU A 186 13.35 -2.59 -15.88
CA GLU A 186 13.39 -2.47 -17.34
C GLU A 186 13.00 -3.77 -18.06
N ILE A 187 13.50 -4.92 -17.61
CA ILE A 187 13.17 -6.24 -18.17
C ILE A 187 11.68 -6.61 -18.11
N LYS A 188 10.90 -5.94 -17.25
CA LYS A 188 9.45 -6.13 -17.13
C LYS A 188 8.65 -5.15 -17.99
N ARG A 189 9.31 -4.20 -18.64
CA ARG A 189 8.66 -3.19 -19.47
C ARG A 189 8.48 -3.73 -20.88
N TRP A 190 7.29 -3.57 -21.42
CA TRP A 190 7.04 -3.89 -22.82
C TRP A 190 7.54 -2.73 -23.70
N PRO A 191 8.28 -3.00 -24.80
CA PRO A 191 8.86 -1.92 -25.61
C PRO A 191 7.80 -0.95 -26.16
N VAL A 192 8.13 0.34 -26.19
CA VAL A 192 7.20 1.41 -26.62
C VAL A 192 6.67 1.19 -28.04
N GLU A 193 7.47 0.65 -28.95
CA GLU A 193 7.02 0.32 -30.31
C GLU A 193 5.90 -0.72 -30.33
N ARG A 194 5.93 -1.68 -29.40
CA ARG A 194 4.86 -2.67 -29.26
C ARG A 194 3.59 -2.07 -28.66
N TRP A 195 3.72 -1.13 -27.74
CA TRP A 195 2.59 -0.34 -27.26
C TRP A 195 1.94 0.49 -28.37
N LYS A 196 2.73 1.07 -29.28
CA LYS A 196 2.21 1.78 -30.47
C LYS A 196 1.43 0.82 -31.37
N GLU A 197 2.00 -0.33 -31.70
CA GLU A 197 1.36 -1.37 -32.52
C GLU A 197 0.02 -1.84 -31.91
N PHE A 198 0.03 -2.16 -30.61
CA PHE A 198 -1.15 -2.60 -29.87
C PHE A 198 -2.23 -1.52 -29.82
N THR A 199 -1.84 -0.29 -29.47
CA THR A 199 -2.79 0.81 -29.33
C THR A 199 -3.42 1.14 -30.68
N ALA A 200 -2.64 1.15 -31.77
CA ALA A 200 -3.16 1.31 -33.12
C ALA A 200 -4.12 0.17 -33.51
N TYR A 201 -3.80 -1.08 -33.16
CA TYR A 201 -4.68 -2.22 -33.39
C TYR A 201 -6.01 -2.11 -32.64
N ALA A 202 -5.96 -1.79 -31.34
CA ALA A 202 -7.14 -1.61 -30.51
C ALA A 202 -8.05 -0.47 -31.02
N VAL A 203 -7.44 0.66 -31.40
CA VAL A 203 -8.16 1.81 -31.97
C VAL A 203 -8.82 1.45 -33.30
N ARG A 204 -8.15 0.71 -34.20
CA ARG A 204 -8.74 0.23 -35.46
C ARG A 204 -9.94 -0.72 -35.21
N ALA A 205 -9.93 -1.47 -34.12
CA ALA A 205 -11.05 -2.28 -33.68
C ALA A 205 -12.16 -1.47 -32.97
N GLY A 206 -12.04 -0.13 -32.89
CA GLY A 206 -13.03 0.75 -32.24
C GLY A 206 -12.93 0.78 -30.71
N LEU A 207 -11.86 0.21 -30.13
CA LEU A 207 -11.66 0.15 -28.69
C LEU A 207 -10.98 1.43 -28.18
N ARG A 208 -11.37 1.84 -26.97
CA ARG A 208 -10.74 2.94 -26.23
C ARG A 208 -9.54 2.42 -25.46
N VAL A 209 -8.46 3.21 -25.43
CA VAL A 209 -7.24 2.87 -24.69
C VAL A 209 -6.91 4.03 -23.75
N VAL A 210 -6.72 3.72 -22.47
CA VAL A 210 -6.27 4.66 -21.45
C VAL A 210 -4.85 4.27 -21.06
N LEU A 211 -3.89 5.16 -21.25
CA LEU A 211 -2.49 4.96 -20.87
C LEU A 211 -2.28 5.46 -19.44
N ALA A 212 -1.77 4.59 -18.57
CA ALA A 212 -1.50 4.89 -17.16
C ALA A 212 -0.07 4.49 -16.77
N GLY A 213 0.48 5.22 -15.82
CA GLY A 213 1.87 5.11 -15.40
C GLY A 213 2.30 6.38 -14.66
N GLU A 214 3.50 6.35 -14.13
CA GLU A 214 4.11 7.46 -13.40
C GLU A 214 5.61 7.42 -13.67
N GLY A 215 6.23 8.58 -13.90
CA GLY A 215 7.66 8.70 -14.21
C GLY A 215 7.92 9.32 -15.58
N GLU A 216 9.08 9.96 -15.72
CA GLU A 216 9.51 10.68 -16.93
C GLU A 216 9.62 9.75 -18.16
N GLU A 217 10.08 8.51 -17.95
CA GLU A 217 10.19 7.50 -19.01
C GLU A 217 8.81 7.09 -19.53
N GLU A 218 7.86 6.83 -18.62
CA GLU A 218 6.48 6.53 -18.95
C GLU A 218 5.77 7.71 -19.64
N GLU A 219 6.03 8.95 -19.20
CA GLU A 219 5.47 10.17 -19.83
C GLU A 219 5.98 10.32 -21.28
N THR A 220 7.28 10.06 -21.49
CA THR A 220 7.90 10.06 -22.82
C THR A 220 7.30 8.97 -23.70
N ALA A 221 7.15 7.75 -23.17
CA ALA A 221 6.56 6.63 -23.89
C ALA A 221 5.10 6.90 -24.25
N ALA A 222 4.30 7.45 -23.34
CA ALA A 222 2.90 7.80 -23.57
C ALA A 222 2.77 8.87 -24.67
N SER A 223 3.60 9.91 -24.63
CA SER A 223 3.63 10.95 -25.68
C SER A 223 3.99 10.38 -27.04
N ALA A 224 4.94 9.43 -27.09
CA ALA A 224 5.29 8.73 -28.33
C ALA A 224 4.15 7.87 -28.88
N ILE A 225 3.37 7.22 -28.00
CA ILE A 225 2.19 6.43 -28.39
C ILE A 225 1.08 7.34 -28.91
N GLU A 226 0.75 8.44 -28.22
CA GLU A 226 -0.25 9.41 -28.65
C GLU A 226 0.09 10.00 -30.02
N THR A 227 1.36 10.40 -30.22
CA THR A 227 1.85 11.00 -31.47
C THR A 227 1.78 10.02 -32.64
N ALA A 228 2.00 8.73 -32.39
CA ALA A 228 1.96 7.69 -33.42
C ALA A 228 0.53 7.29 -33.81
N VAL A 229 -0.39 7.21 -32.84
CA VAL A 229 -1.76 6.70 -33.08
C VAL A 229 -2.75 7.81 -33.45
N ARG A 230 -2.59 9.03 -32.91
CA ARG A 230 -3.40 10.24 -33.21
C ARG A 230 -4.90 9.96 -33.29
N SER A 231 -5.48 9.47 -32.20
CA SER A 231 -6.92 9.12 -32.15
C SER A 231 -7.58 9.63 -30.88
N PRO A 232 -8.83 10.15 -30.96
CA PRO A 232 -9.60 10.53 -29.76
C PRO A 232 -9.98 9.34 -28.87
N LEU A 233 -9.81 8.11 -29.38
CA LEU A 233 -10.02 6.89 -28.58
C LEU A 233 -8.87 6.61 -27.60
N VAL A 234 -7.73 7.31 -27.72
CA VAL A 234 -6.60 7.21 -26.79
C VAL A 234 -6.68 8.34 -25.76
N ARG A 235 -6.54 7.99 -24.48
CA ARG A 235 -6.50 8.94 -23.37
C ARG A 235 -5.24 8.72 -22.54
N ASN A 236 -4.35 9.69 -22.50
CA ASN A 236 -3.17 9.65 -21.65
C ASN A 236 -3.42 10.26 -20.27
N VAL A 237 -3.34 9.43 -19.23
CA VAL A 237 -3.40 9.82 -17.82
C VAL A 237 -2.07 9.57 -17.09
N VAL A 238 -0.99 9.27 -17.80
CA VAL A 238 0.35 9.09 -17.23
C VAL A 238 0.80 10.40 -16.55
N GLY A 239 1.32 10.29 -15.32
CA GLY A 239 1.73 11.44 -14.51
C GLY A 239 0.57 12.30 -13.98
N LYS A 240 -0.69 11.96 -14.30
CA LYS A 240 -1.89 12.72 -13.91
C LYS A 240 -2.69 12.04 -12.79
N ILE A 241 -2.30 10.82 -12.40
CA ILE A 241 -2.89 10.11 -11.27
C ILE A 241 -2.27 10.68 -9.99
N PRO A 242 -3.07 11.24 -9.07
CA PRO A 242 -2.59 11.86 -7.84
C PRO A 242 -2.06 10.87 -6.80
#